data_AF-A0A410TLL5-F1
#
_entry.id   AF-A0A410TLL5-F1
#
_cell.length_a   1.000
_cell.length_b   1.000
_cell.length_c   1.000
_cell.angle_alpha   90.00
_cell.angle_beta   90.00
_cell.angle_gamma   90.00
#
_symmetry.space_group_name_H-M   'P 1'
#
loop_
_entity.id
_entity.type
_entity.pdbx_description
1 polymer ?
#
loop_
_entity_poly.entity_id
_entity_poly.type
_entity_poly.pdbx_seq_one_letter_code
_entity_poly.pdbx_strand_id
1 'polypeptide(L)'
;MTRDAAKSGFDAFLTDAVDATRAEFSVERALRGTGLGPGGAVVDRLRSHADALERRVVEPELAAYRDDALAQFDVILRYARDDDPIDAYADELVARDGFYDALADGVPERTATAVEEAVVERCQRLGDAVRPIVTRPEDEFWPAVTAAFDSEEAAELVENAFPFTGVLRDFRSAFVFEARIDPGEVLGGPFATALPSVSVEYTDEAKRAMLRAERRVIEETKREVATRFDSG
;
A
#
# COMPACT_ATOMS: atom_id res chain seq x y z
N MET A 1 14.16 -15.26 13.72
CA MET A 1 14.87 -14.80 12.55
C MET A 1 15.35 -13.38 12.82
N THR A 2 16.41 -12.91 12.16
CA THR A 2 16.84 -11.52 12.32
C THR A 2 15.74 -10.54 11.88
N ARG A 3 15.78 -9.31 12.41
CA ARG A 3 14.81 -8.28 12.02
C ARG A 3 14.97 -7.94 10.55
N ASP A 4 16.21 -7.89 10.10
CA ASP A 4 16.57 -7.50 8.74
C ASP A 4 16.08 -8.52 7.72
N ALA A 5 16.19 -9.81 8.02
CA ALA A 5 15.62 -10.85 7.15
C ALA A 5 14.09 -10.77 7.04
N ALA A 6 13.40 -10.49 8.15
CA ALA A 6 11.96 -10.27 8.15
C ALA A 6 11.58 -9.08 7.27
N LYS A 7 12.29 -7.96 7.44
CA LYS A 7 12.10 -6.74 6.64
C LYS A 7 12.37 -6.99 5.17
N SER A 8 13.46 -7.68 4.82
CA SER A 8 13.80 -7.97 3.42
C SER A 8 12.75 -8.84 2.74
N GLY A 9 12.19 -9.84 3.42
CA GLY A 9 11.10 -10.65 2.87
C GLY A 9 9.83 -9.81 2.63
N PHE A 10 9.45 -8.98 3.60
CA PHE A 10 8.29 -8.09 3.45
C PHE A 10 8.51 -7.00 2.39
N ASP A 11 9.72 -6.45 2.30
CA ASP A 11 10.07 -5.45 1.29
C ASP A 11 9.96 -6.00 -0.14
N ALA A 12 10.34 -7.26 -0.36
CA ALA A 12 10.15 -7.91 -1.64
C ALA A 12 8.65 -7.99 -2.02
N PHE A 13 7.81 -8.48 -1.10
CA PHE A 13 6.36 -8.52 -1.30
C PHE A 13 5.76 -7.14 -1.56
N LEU A 14 6.18 -6.12 -0.78
CA LEU A 14 5.68 -4.76 -0.92
C LEU A 14 6.13 -4.13 -2.24
N THR A 15 7.35 -4.42 -2.69
CA THR A 15 7.85 -4.00 -4.00
C THR A 15 6.98 -4.59 -5.11
N ASP A 16 6.66 -5.89 -5.05
CA ASP A 16 5.75 -6.54 -6.02
C ASP A 16 4.35 -5.91 -5.99
N ALA A 17 3.83 -5.58 -4.80
CA ALA A 17 2.53 -4.91 -4.63
C ALA A 17 2.51 -3.51 -5.23
N VAL A 18 3.58 -2.74 -5.04
CA VAL A 18 3.74 -1.40 -5.61
C VAL A 18 3.86 -1.47 -7.13
N ASP A 19 4.67 -2.37 -7.66
CA ASP A 19 4.85 -2.56 -9.10
C ASP A 19 3.57 -3.04 -9.77
N ALA A 20 2.85 -3.97 -9.14
CA ALA A 20 1.54 -4.41 -9.63
C ALA A 20 0.49 -3.29 -9.57
N THR A 21 0.51 -2.44 -8.53
CA THR A 21 -0.39 -1.28 -8.41
C THR A 21 -0.10 -0.29 -9.51
N ARG A 22 1.17 0.03 -9.76
CA ARG A 22 1.61 0.89 -10.85
C ARG A 22 1.14 0.36 -12.20
N ALA A 23 1.34 -0.93 -12.48
CA ALA A 23 0.94 -1.56 -13.73
C ALA A 23 -0.59 -1.55 -13.95
N GLU A 24 -1.37 -1.60 -12.87
CA GLU A 24 -2.82 -1.51 -12.94
C GLU A 24 -3.34 -0.07 -13.00
N PHE A 25 -2.57 0.92 -12.53
CA PHE A 25 -3.00 2.32 -12.44
C PHE A 25 -3.10 2.99 -13.81
N SER A 26 -4.17 3.76 -14.03
CA SER A 26 -4.44 4.47 -15.27
C SER A 26 -4.62 5.96 -15.02
N VAL A 27 -3.61 6.75 -15.38
CA VAL A 27 -3.66 8.22 -15.36
C VAL A 27 -4.87 8.75 -16.12
N GLU A 28 -5.21 8.16 -17.26
CA GLU A 28 -6.40 8.57 -18.01
C GLU A 28 -7.72 8.36 -17.26
N ARG A 29 -7.81 7.33 -16.41
CA ARG A 29 -9.00 7.08 -15.58
C ARG A 29 -9.05 8.03 -14.40
N ALA A 30 -7.90 8.25 -13.74
CA ALA A 30 -7.75 9.24 -12.68
C ALA A 30 -8.20 10.64 -13.15
N LEU A 31 -7.87 11.03 -14.38
CA LEU A 31 -8.21 12.34 -14.93
C LEU A 31 -9.66 12.48 -15.46
N ARG A 32 -10.49 11.42 -15.51
CA ARG A 32 -11.86 11.51 -16.06
C ARG A 32 -12.85 12.26 -15.17
N GLY A 33 -12.59 12.34 -13.87
CA GLY A 33 -13.50 12.96 -12.88
C GLY A 33 -13.36 14.48 -12.71
N THR A 34 -12.27 15.07 -13.20
CA THR A 34 -11.87 16.47 -12.88
C THR A 34 -12.33 17.51 -13.90
N GLY A 35 -13.13 17.13 -14.90
CA GLY A 35 -13.35 17.89 -16.15
C GLY A 35 -14.49 18.91 -16.20
N LEU A 36 -15.21 19.23 -15.12
CA LEU A 36 -16.41 20.09 -15.18
C LEU A 36 -16.17 21.58 -14.85
N GLY A 37 -14.91 22.04 -14.79
CA GLY A 37 -14.55 23.43 -14.48
C GLY A 37 -13.55 24.07 -15.47
N PRO A 38 -13.09 25.31 -15.23
CA PRO A 38 -12.12 26.03 -16.07
C PRO A 38 -10.75 25.32 -16.25
N GLY A 39 -10.52 24.18 -15.58
CA GLY A 39 -9.33 23.33 -15.70
C GLY A 39 -9.33 22.32 -16.86
N GLY A 40 -10.40 22.21 -17.65
CA GLY A 40 -10.52 21.17 -18.70
C GLY A 40 -9.36 21.14 -19.72
N ALA A 41 -8.91 22.31 -20.19
CA ALA A 41 -7.79 22.39 -21.13
C ALA A 41 -6.44 21.99 -20.50
N VAL A 42 -6.26 22.20 -19.19
CA VAL A 42 -5.06 21.75 -18.46
C VAL A 42 -5.12 20.24 -18.28
N VAL A 43 -6.29 19.69 -17.93
CA VAL A 43 -6.52 18.24 -17.79
C VAL A 43 -6.29 17.50 -19.11
N ASP A 44 -6.79 18.03 -20.24
CA ASP A 44 -6.53 17.45 -21.56
C ASP A 44 -5.03 17.45 -21.91
N ARG A 45 -4.32 18.50 -21.51
CA ARG A 45 -2.86 18.59 -21.72
C ARG A 45 -2.09 17.64 -20.81
N LEU A 46 -2.50 17.51 -19.56
CA LEU A 46 -1.98 16.53 -18.61
C LEU A 46 -2.19 15.10 -19.12
N ARG A 47 -3.37 14.82 -19.67
CA ARG A 47 -3.69 13.51 -20.27
C ARG A 47 -2.78 13.16 -21.44
N SER A 48 -2.44 14.12 -22.30
CA SER A 48 -1.48 13.89 -23.39
C SER A 48 -0.03 13.70 -22.93
N HIS A 49 0.26 13.88 -21.64
CA HIS A 49 1.57 13.70 -21.02
C HIS A 49 1.51 12.66 -19.88
N ALA A 50 0.73 11.59 -20.06
CA ALA A 50 0.52 10.53 -19.08
C ALA A 50 1.84 9.95 -18.52
N ASP A 51 2.83 9.69 -19.37
CA ASP A 51 4.14 9.18 -18.91
C ASP A 51 4.88 10.15 -17.98
N ALA A 52 4.71 11.46 -18.17
CA ALA A 52 5.33 12.46 -17.30
C ALA A 52 4.62 12.52 -15.94
N LEU A 53 3.30 12.38 -15.93
CA LEU A 53 2.51 12.26 -14.70
C LEU A 53 2.84 11.00 -13.93
N GLU A 54 2.98 9.87 -14.62
CA GLU A 54 3.34 8.61 -13.99
C GLU A 54 4.69 8.75 -13.27
N ARG A 55 5.71 9.28 -13.95
CA ARG A 55 7.05 9.44 -13.35
C ARG A 55 7.16 10.50 -12.26
N ARG A 56 6.43 11.61 -12.38
CA ARG A 56 6.61 12.76 -11.48
C ARG A 56 5.59 12.85 -10.36
N VAL A 57 4.50 12.11 -10.45
CA VAL A 57 3.42 12.13 -9.46
C VAL A 57 3.18 10.72 -8.95
N VAL A 58 2.83 9.77 -9.83
CA VAL A 58 2.43 8.42 -9.38
C VAL A 58 3.59 7.66 -8.74
N GLU A 59 4.78 7.66 -9.35
CA GLU A 59 5.97 7.00 -8.81
C GLU A 59 6.36 7.52 -7.41
N PRO A 60 6.49 8.84 -7.17
CA PRO A 60 6.74 9.38 -5.83
C PRO A 60 5.67 9.02 -4.78
N GLU A 61 4.39 9.08 -5.14
CA GLU A 61 3.29 8.74 -4.23
C GLU A 61 3.35 7.26 -3.81
N LEU A 62 3.60 6.37 -4.76
CA LEU A 62 3.78 4.94 -4.48
C LEU A 62 5.03 4.65 -3.66
N ALA A 63 6.11 5.42 -3.86
CA ALA A 63 7.32 5.31 -3.06
C ALA A 63 7.09 5.76 -1.61
N ALA A 64 6.36 6.86 -1.39
CA ALA A 64 5.97 7.31 -0.06
C ALA A 64 5.12 6.24 0.66
N TYR A 65 4.10 5.70 -0.02
CA TYR A 65 3.29 4.60 0.51
C TYR A 65 4.14 3.38 0.89
N ARG A 66 5.14 3.02 0.07
CA ARG A 66 6.08 1.93 0.39
C ARG A 66 6.85 2.22 1.67
N ASP A 67 7.39 3.42 1.80
CA ASP A 67 8.19 3.80 2.97
C ASP A 67 7.35 3.79 4.26
N ASP A 68 6.10 4.27 4.21
CA ASP A 68 5.16 4.24 5.32
C ASP A 68 4.78 2.79 5.71
N ALA A 69 4.48 1.94 4.73
CA ALA A 69 4.18 0.53 4.97
C ALA A 69 5.37 -0.23 5.57
N LEU A 70 6.61 0.06 5.16
CA LEU A 70 7.82 -0.50 5.79
C LEU A 70 7.98 -0.02 7.23
N ALA A 71 7.70 1.25 7.50
CA ALA A 71 7.77 1.82 8.84
C ALA A 71 6.66 1.27 9.77
N GLN A 72 5.47 1.00 9.24
CA GLN A 72 4.40 0.32 9.97
C GLN A 72 4.77 -1.14 10.25
N PHE A 73 5.32 -1.85 9.26
CA PHE A 73 5.78 -3.23 9.44
C PHE A 73 6.85 -3.36 10.53
N ASP A 74 7.68 -2.33 10.69
CA ASP A 74 8.65 -2.25 11.78
C ASP A 74 8.03 -2.26 13.19
N VAL A 75 6.82 -1.72 13.33
CA VAL A 75 6.03 -1.79 14.57
C VAL A 75 5.46 -3.19 14.74
N ILE A 76 4.92 -3.77 13.65
CA ILE A 76 4.37 -5.12 13.63
C ILE A 76 5.43 -6.14 14.06
N LEU A 77 6.68 -6.00 13.60
CA LEU A 77 7.78 -6.88 14.00
C LEU A 77 8.16 -6.76 15.48
N ARG A 78 7.94 -5.60 16.12
CA ARG A 78 8.12 -5.46 17.57
C ARG A 78 6.98 -6.16 18.31
N TYR A 79 5.74 -5.86 17.94
CA TYR A 79 4.56 -6.54 18.48
C TYR A 79 4.67 -8.07 18.36
N ALA A 80 5.11 -8.59 17.21
CA ALA A 80 5.26 -10.03 16.99
C ALA A 80 6.36 -10.69 17.84
N ARG A 81 7.31 -9.93 18.39
CA ARG A 81 8.41 -10.44 19.22
C ARG A 81 8.12 -10.31 20.70
N ASP A 82 7.45 -9.22 21.07
CA ASP A 82 7.12 -8.92 22.44
C ASP A 82 5.86 -9.70 22.86
N ASP A 83 5.66 -9.87 24.16
CA ASP A 83 4.44 -10.48 24.74
C ASP A 83 3.41 -9.42 25.16
N ASP A 84 3.62 -8.17 24.75
CA ASP A 84 2.73 -7.05 25.02
C ASP A 84 1.45 -7.12 24.15
N PRO A 85 0.30 -6.66 24.67
CA PRO A 85 -0.94 -6.61 23.89
C PRO A 85 -0.83 -5.60 22.73
N ILE A 86 -1.59 -5.83 21.65
CA ILE A 86 -1.61 -4.95 20.47
C ILE A 86 -1.93 -3.49 20.82
N ASP A 87 -2.77 -3.27 21.85
CA ASP A 87 -3.17 -1.94 22.31
C ASP A 87 -1.97 -1.05 22.69
N ALA A 88 -0.84 -1.65 23.11
CA ALA A 88 0.39 -0.91 23.40
C ALA A 88 1.06 -0.31 22.15
N TYR A 89 0.69 -0.78 20.97
CA TYR A 89 1.22 -0.36 19.67
C TYR A 89 0.19 0.36 18.80
N ALA A 90 -1.08 0.41 19.20
CA ALA A 90 -2.20 0.88 18.37
C ALA A 90 -1.99 2.30 17.81
N ASP A 91 -1.70 3.27 18.68
CA ASP A 91 -1.45 4.67 18.27
C ASP A 91 -0.33 4.77 17.25
N GLU A 92 0.73 3.98 17.47
CA GLU A 92 1.93 3.98 16.64
C GLU A 92 1.72 3.26 15.29
N LEU A 93 0.82 2.27 15.24
CA LEU A 93 0.40 1.59 14.01
C LEU A 93 -0.48 2.49 13.14
N VAL A 94 -1.44 3.19 13.76
CA VAL A 94 -2.34 4.13 13.07
C VAL A 94 -1.56 5.32 12.53
N ALA A 95 -0.66 5.91 13.33
CA ALA A 95 0.15 7.06 12.93
C ALA A 95 1.15 6.79 11.79
N ARG A 96 1.32 5.52 11.38
CA ARG A 96 2.14 5.13 10.22
C ARG A 96 1.34 4.51 9.09
N ASP A 97 0.01 4.56 9.19
CA ASP A 97 -0.86 3.98 8.18
C ASP A 97 -1.11 4.97 7.04
N GLY A 98 -0.56 4.68 5.85
CA GLY A 98 -0.74 5.55 4.69
C GLY A 98 -2.20 5.70 4.21
N PHE A 99 -3.15 4.85 4.64
CA PHE A 99 -4.57 5.07 4.36
C PHE A 99 -5.24 5.95 5.39
N TYR A 100 -4.87 5.82 6.66
CA TYR A 100 -5.38 6.69 7.72
C TYR A 100 -5.05 8.16 7.45
N ASP A 101 -3.84 8.44 6.96
CA ASP A 101 -3.43 9.79 6.53
C ASP A 101 -4.25 10.31 5.33
N ALA A 102 -4.89 9.42 4.56
CA ALA A 102 -5.75 9.74 3.42
C ALA A 102 -7.25 9.82 3.78
N LEU A 103 -7.60 9.88 5.07
CA LEU A 103 -8.98 10.11 5.50
C LEU A 103 -9.50 11.46 4.97
N ALA A 104 -10.72 11.44 4.46
CA ALA A 104 -11.37 12.62 3.93
C ALA A 104 -11.65 13.66 5.03
N ASP A 105 -11.49 14.94 4.69
CA ASP A 105 -11.87 16.04 5.56
C ASP A 105 -13.34 15.92 5.98
N GLY A 106 -13.59 16.00 7.29
CA GLY A 106 -14.94 15.94 7.85
C GLY A 106 -15.56 14.54 7.87
N VAL A 107 -14.75 13.47 7.70
CA VAL A 107 -15.20 12.10 7.99
C VAL A 107 -15.80 12.03 9.40
N PRO A 108 -16.96 11.39 9.60
CA PRO A 108 -17.55 11.29 10.94
C PRO A 108 -16.58 10.60 11.90
N GLU A 109 -16.48 11.10 13.14
CA GLU A 109 -15.59 10.56 14.17
C GLU A 109 -15.76 9.05 14.36
N ARG A 110 -17.01 8.56 14.41
CA ARG A 110 -17.32 7.12 14.45
C ARG A 110 -16.70 6.31 13.31
N THR A 111 -16.56 6.91 12.13
CA THR A 111 -15.99 6.27 10.95
C THR A 111 -14.47 6.30 11.03
N ALA A 112 -13.88 7.40 11.50
CA ALA A 112 -12.44 7.48 11.76
C ALA A 112 -12.02 6.41 12.79
N THR A 113 -12.71 6.30 13.92
CA THR A 113 -12.45 5.26 14.94
C THR A 113 -12.59 3.85 14.37
N ALA A 114 -13.61 3.58 13.56
CA ALA A 114 -13.77 2.26 12.93
C ALA A 114 -12.65 1.95 11.93
N VAL A 115 -12.08 2.97 11.26
CA VAL A 115 -10.90 2.80 10.41
C VAL A 115 -9.67 2.51 11.25
N GLU A 116 -9.46 3.20 12.37
CA GLU A 116 -8.36 2.93 13.31
C GLU A 116 -8.40 1.49 13.81
N GLU A 117 -9.57 1.05 14.28
CA GLU A 117 -9.79 -0.33 14.74
C GLU A 117 -9.46 -1.33 13.62
N ALA A 118 -9.91 -1.09 12.39
CA ALA A 118 -9.64 -1.98 11.26
C ALA A 118 -8.16 -2.01 10.84
N VAL A 119 -7.45 -0.87 10.94
CA VAL A 119 -6.00 -0.78 10.71
C VAL A 119 -5.27 -1.61 11.77
N VAL A 120 -5.58 -1.41 13.05
CA VAL A 120 -4.97 -2.13 14.16
C VAL A 120 -5.25 -3.63 14.06
N GLU A 121 -6.48 -4.03 13.77
CA GLU A 121 -6.85 -5.44 13.61
C GLU A 121 -6.08 -6.10 12.45
N ARG A 122 -5.92 -5.40 11.32
CA ARG A 122 -5.11 -5.89 10.20
C ARG A 122 -3.65 -6.08 10.60
N CYS A 123 -3.06 -5.09 11.27
CA CYS A 123 -1.69 -5.16 11.75
C CYS A 123 -1.50 -6.27 12.79
N GLN A 124 -2.47 -6.49 13.67
CA GLN A 124 -2.48 -7.58 14.62
C GLN A 124 -2.48 -8.93 13.90
N ARG A 125 -3.40 -9.13 12.95
CA ARG A 125 -3.46 -10.38 12.15
C ARG A 125 -2.13 -10.66 11.46
N LEU A 126 -1.49 -9.65 10.86
CA LEU A 126 -0.18 -9.82 10.24
C LEU A 126 0.90 -10.16 11.27
N GLY A 127 0.93 -9.44 12.40
CA GLY A 127 1.88 -9.66 13.49
C GLY A 127 1.80 -11.06 14.09
N ASP A 128 0.59 -11.53 14.37
CA ASP A 128 0.32 -12.87 14.90
C ASP A 128 0.74 -13.94 13.88
N ALA A 129 0.47 -13.70 12.60
CA ALA A 129 0.79 -14.66 11.54
C ALA A 129 2.30 -14.73 11.23
N VAL A 130 3.07 -13.65 11.41
CA VAL A 130 4.54 -13.68 11.24
C VAL A 130 5.30 -14.08 12.51
N ARG A 131 4.65 -14.12 13.68
CA ARG A 131 5.23 -14.53 14.97
C ARG A 131 6.02 -15.86 14.89
N PRO A 132 5.51 -16.93 14.22
CA PRO A 132 6.24 -18.20 14.09
C PRO A 132 7.53 -18.11 13.28
N ILE A 133 7.68 -17.10 12.41
CA ILE A 133 8.88 -16.87 11.59
C ILE A 133 9.90 -16.04 12.37
N VAL A 134 9.45 -14.96 13.01
CA VAL A 134 10.35 -13.98 13.67
C VAL A 134 11.02 -14.54 14.92
N THR A 135 10.44 -15.56 15.55
CA THR A 135 10.98 -16.22 16.76
C THR A 135 12.02 -17.31 16.47
N ARG A 136 12.25 -17.64 15.19
CA ARG A 136 13.14 -18.74 14.78
C ARG A 136 14.64 -18.40 14.83
N PRO A 137 15.57 -19.35 14.68
CA PRO A 137 17.00 -19.01 14.66
C PRO A 137 17.55 -18.60 13.29
N GLU A 138 16.84 -18.81 12.17
CA GLU A 138 17.39 -18.58 10.82
C GLU A 138 17.59 -17.10 10.48
N ASP A 139 18.63 -16.80 9.71
CA ASP A 139 19.00 -15.43 9.34
C ASP A 139 18.48 -15.01 7.95
N GLU A 140 17.68 -15.85 7.30
CA GLU A 140 17.08 -15.61 5.99
C GLU A 140 15.57 -15.87 6.03
N PHE A 141 14.81 -15.11 5.24
CA PHE A 141 13.34 -15.16 5.26
C PHE A 141 12.79 -16.54 4.88
N TRP A 142 13.16 -17.06 3.72
CA TRP A 142 12.60 -18.33 3.22
C TRP A 142 12.97 -19.55 4.07
N PRO A 143 14.23 -19.72 4.52
CA PRO A 143 14.57 -20.75 5.49
C PRO A 143 13.76 -20.65 6.79
N ALA A 144 13.51 -19.44 7.30
CA ALA A 144 12.67 -19.26 8.47
C ALA A 144 11.20 -19.64 8.20
N VAL A 145 10.67 -19.30 7.02
CA VAL A 145 9.31 -19.66 6.59
C VAL A 145 9.16 -21.17 6.46
N THR A 146 10.06 -21.85 5.74
CA THR A 146 9.98 -23.31 5.53
C THR A 146 10.26 -24.11 6.80
N ALA A 147 10.98 -23.55 7.77
CA ALA A 147 11.13 -24.13 9.10
C ALA A 147 9.92 -23.89 10.02
N ALA A 148 9.19 -22.80 9.79
CA ALA A 148 8.05 -22.37 10.60
C ALA A 148 6.73 -23.00 10.17
N PHE A 149 6.54 -23.19 8.87
CA PHE A 149 5.28 -23.57 8.24
C PHE A 149 5.47 -24.70 7.25
N ASP A 150 4.42 -25.48 7.03
CA ASP A 150 4.28 -26.24 5.80
C ASP A 150 3.78 -25.37 4.62
N SER A 151 3.65 -25.98 3.44
CA SER A 151 3.26 -25.28 2.21
C SER A 151 1.82 -24.75 2.28
N GLU A 152 0.91 -25.46 2.95
CA GLU A 152 -0.50 -25.06 3.09
C GLU A 152 -0.59 -23.87 4.06
N GLU A 153 0.07 -23.96 5.21
CA GLU A 153 0.15 -22.88 6.20
C GLU A 153 0.80 -21.61 5.62
N ALA A 154 1.87 -21.75 4.84
CA ALA A 154 2.52 -20.62 4.17
C ALA A 154 1.63 -19.99 3.09
N ALA A 155 0.81 -20.78 2.38
CA ALA A 155 -0.16 -20.26 1.42
C ALA A 155 -1.33 -19.55 2.12
N GLU A 156 -1.81 -20.08 3.25
CA GLU A 156 -2.84 -19.45 4.08
C GLU A 156 -2.37 -18.12 4.67
N LEU A 157 -1.10 -18.02 5.08
CA LEU A 157 -0.49 -16.77 5.50
C LEU A 157 -0.62 -15.69 4.42
N VAL A 158 -0.25 -16.01 3.18
CA VAL A 158 -0.34 -15.10 2.03
C VAL A 158 -1.78 -14.71 1.73
N GLU A 159 -2.72 -15.63 1.83
CA GLU A 159 -4.12 -15.39 1.50
C GLU A 159 -4.85 -14.56 2.57
N ASN A 160 -4.51 -14.73 3.85
CA ASN A 160 -5.30 -14.17 4.96
C ASN A 160 -4.62 -13.01 5.70
N ALA A 161 -3.29 -12.98 5.78
CA ALA A 161 -2.57 -11.98 6.58
C ALA A 161 -1.99 -10.83 5.74
N PHE A 162 -1.64 -11.08 4.48
CA PHE A 162 -1.07 -10.09 3.57
C PHE A 162 -2.07 -9.16 2.85
N PRO A 163 -3.38 -9.48 2.69
CA PRO A 163 -4.32 -8.51 2.13
C PRO A 163 -4.33 -7.19 2.91
N PHE A 164 -4.13 -6.08 2.21
CA PHE A 164 -3.97 -4.74 2.79
C PHE A 164 -5.11 -3.78 2.43
N THR A 165 -5.84 -4.06 1.36
CA THR A 165 -6.89 -3.21 0.81
C THR A 165 -8.26 -3.38 1.47
N GLY A 166 -8.39 -4.24 2.48
CA GLY A 166 -9.65 -4.50 3.20
C GLY A 166 -10.30 -3.21 3.72
N VAL A 167 -9.52 -2.33 4.34
CA VAL A 167 -9.99 -1.03 4.86
C VAL A 167 -10.57 -0.16 3.74
N LEU A 168 -9.94 -0.11 2.56
CA LEU A 168 -10.45 0.65 1.40
C LEU A 168 -11.78 0.08 0.87
N ARG A 169 -11.96 -1.23 0.97
CA ARG A 169 -13.18 -1.93 0.52
C ARG A 169 -14.34 -1.71 1.48
N ASP A 170 -14.06 -1.70 2.78
CA ASP A 170 -15.05 -1.68 3.84
C ASP A 170 -15.49 -0.24 4.17
N PHE A 171 -14.59 0.74 4.02
CA PHE A 171 -14.86 2.16 4.23
C PHE A 171 -14.74 2.99 2.92
N ARG A 172 -15.50 2.59 1.89
CA ARG A 172 -15.33 3.14 0.52
C ARG A 172 -15.44 4.65 0.41
N SER A 173 -16.20 5.32 1.26
CA SER A 173 -16.39 6.78 1.22
C SER A 173 -15.54 7.54 2.24
N ALA A 174 -14.70 6.86 3.02
CA ALA A 174 -13.91 7.49 4.08
C ALA A 174 -12.59 8.09 3.58
N PHE A 175 -12.12 7.67 2.40
CA PHE A 175 -10.81 8.05 1.84
C PHE A 175 -10.97 8.91 0.60
N VAL A 176 -10.15 9.95 0.51
CA VAL A 176 -9.97 10.79 -0.68
C VAL A 176 -8.48 10.82 -1.01
N PHE A 177 -8.11 10.33 -2.19
CA PHE A 177 -6.75 10.42 -2.70
C PHE A 177 -6.67 11.58 -3.68
N GLU A 178 -5.89 12.60 -3.33
CA GLU A 178 -5.75 13.82 -4.12
C GLU A 178 -4.27 14.18 -4.29
N ALA A 179 -3.87 14.49 -5.52
CA ALA A 179 -2.54 15.01 -5.82
C ALA A 179 -2.65 16.44 -6.35
N ARG A 180 -1.85 17.33 -5.77
CA ARG A 180 -1.68 18.68 -6.31
C ARG A 180 -0.61 18.67 -7.38
N ILE A 181 -1.01 18.99 -8.61
CA ILE A 181 -0.14 18.95 -9.77
C ILE A 181 0.24 20.39 -10.16
N ASP A 182 1.54 20.69 -10.18
CA ASP A 182 2.07 21.87 -10.84
C ASP A 182 2.36 21.54 -12.33
N PRO A 183 1.63 22.14 -13.29
CA PRO A 183 1.85 21.89 -14.70
C PRO A 183 3.26 22.29 -15.18
N GLY A 184 3.91 23.27 -14.53
CA GLY A 184 5.28 23.67 -14.82
C GLY A 184 6.28 22.56 -14.52
N GLU A 185 6.07 21.82 -13.43
CA GLU A 185 6.91 20.69 -13.02
C GLU A 185 6.65 19.43 -13.85
N VAL A 186 5.44 19.25 -14.40
CA VAL A 186 5.07 18.04 -15.17
C VAL A 186 5.21 18.20 -16.68
N LEU A 187 4.69 19.28 -17.27
CA LEU A 187 4.64 19.46 -18.73
C LEU A 187 5.95 20.02 -19.30
N GLY A 188 6.68 20.82 -18.52
CA GLY A 188 7.85 21.55 -18.97
C GLY A 188 7.56 22.63 -20.03
N GLY A 189 8.54 23.51 -20.26
CA GLY A 189 8.48 24.56 -21.29
C GLY A 189 7.96 25.92 -20.80
N PRO A 190 8.22 27.00 -21.56
CA PRO A 190 8.10 28.39 -21.09
C PRO A 190 6.66 28.87 -20.84
N PHE A 191 5.65 28.14 -21.33
CA PHE A 191 4.24 28.49 -21.15
C PHE A 191 3.53 27.62 -20.11
N ALA A 192 4.17 26.54 -19.61
CA ALA A 192 3.58 25.64 -18.63
C ALA A 192 3.61 26.22 -17.21
N THR A 193 4.64 27.01 -16.88
CA THR A 193 4.79 27.70 -15.58
C THR A 193 3.77 28.81 -15.35
N ALA A 194 3.06 29.26 -16.40
CA ALA A 194 1.98 30.23 -16.29
C ALA A 194 0.61 29.56 -16.04
N LEU A 195 0.53 28.23 -16.08
CA LEU A 195 -0.70 27.51 -15.81
C LEU A 195 -0.90 27.37 -14.29
N PRO A 196 -2.14 27.49 -13.79
CA PRO A 196 -2.40 27.28 -12.37
C PRO A 196 -2.19 25.82 -11.98
N SER A 197 -1.76 25.58 -10.74
CA SER A 197 -1.78 24.23 -10.16
C SER A 197 -3.20 23.66 -10.18
N VAL A 198 -3.32 22.36 -10.40
CA VAL A 198 -4.60 21.65 -10.43
C VAL A 198 -4.56 20.52 -9.41
N SER A 199 -5.61 20.42 -8.60
CA SER A 199 -5.84 19.25 -7.76
C SER A 199 -6.54 18.16 -8.57
N VAL A 200 -5.99 16.95 -8.53
CA VAL A 200 -6.59 15.78 -9.16
C VAL A 200 -6.93 14.77 -8.09
N GLU A 201 -8.23 14.55 -7.89
CA GLU A 201 -8.72 13.42 -7.12
C GLU A 201 -8.65 12.15 -7.98
N TYR A 202 -8.04 11.09 -7.46
CA TYR A 202 -7.87 9.80 -8.14
C TYR A 202 -8.31 8.61 -7.29
N THR A 203 -9.15 8.86 -6.28
CA THR A 203 -9.63 7.89 -5.29
C THR A 203 -10.10 6.57 -5.88
N ASP A 204 -11.01 6.64 -6.86
CA ASP A 204 -11.60 5.43 -7.47
C ASP A 204 -10.57 4.62 -8.24
N GLU A 205 -9.64 5.30 -8.90
CA GLU A 205 -8.60 4.66 -9.69
C GLU A 205 -7.51 4.03 -8.80
N ALA A 206 -7.10 4.70 -7.72
CA ALA A 206 -6.23 4.13 -6.71
C ALA A 206 -6.83 2.86 -6.10
N LYS A 207 -8.08 2.93 -5.62
CA LYS A 207 -8.79 1.76 -5.05
C LYS A 207 -8.87 0.61 -6.06
N ARG A 208 -9.20 0.90 -7.32
CA ARG A 208 -9.25 -0.11 -8.38
C ARG A 208 -7.90 -0.77 -8.62
N ALA A 209 -6.84 0.03 -8.75
CA ALA A 209 -5.50 -0.45 -9.03
C ALA A 209 -4.98 -1.32 -7.89
N MET A 210 -5.08 -0.84 -6.65
CA MET A 210 -4.63 -1.56 -5.44
C MET A 210 -5.39 -2.89 -5.26
N LEU A 211 -6.72 -2.90 -5.43
CA LEU A 211 -7.51 -4.14 -5.33
C LEU A 211 -7.17 -5.18 -6.41
N ARG A 212 -6.68 -4.75 -7.57
CA ARG A 212 -6.23 -5.66 -8.64
C ARG A 212 -4.81 -6.14 -8.39
N ALA A 213 -3.94 -5.24 -7.97
CA ALA A 213 -2.57 -5.53 -7.59
C ALA A 213 -2.51 -6.55 -6.46
N GLU A 214 -3.28 -6.35 -5.39
CA GLU A 214 -3.34 -7.28 -4.26
C GLU A 214 -3.70 -8.70 -4.71
N ARG A 215 -4.77 -8.86 -5.50
CA ARG A 215 -5.16 -10.18 -6.03
C ARG A 215 -4.04 -10.80 -6.87
N ARG A 216 -3.37 -10.01 -7.69
CA ARG A 216 -2.28 -10.49 -8.54
C ARG A 216 -1.09 -10.95 -7.71
N VAL A 217 -0.67 -10.15 -6.73
CA VAL A 217 0.48 -10.45 -5.88
C VAL A 217 0.20 -11.65 -4.99
N ILE A 218 -0.99 -11.78 -4.39
CA ILE A 218 -1.37 -12.98 -3.64
C ILE A 218 -1.20 -14.24 -4.50
N GLU A 219 -1.69 -14.22 -5.74
CA GLU A 219 -1.56 -15.35 -6.66
C GLU A 219 -0.11 -15.63 -7.08
N GLU A 220 0.70 -14.59 -7.26
CA GLU A 220 2.12 -14.73 -7.60
C GLU A 220 2.93 -15.26 -6.40
N THR A 221 2.74 -14.72 -5.21
CA THR A 221 3.39 -15.16 -3.97
C THR A 221 2.99 -16.59 -3.60
N LYS A 222 1.73 -17.01 -3.80
CA LYS A 222 1.33 -18.42 -3.61
C LYS A 222 2.07 -19.38 -4.56
N ARG A 223 2.36 -18.97 -5.80
CA ARG A 223 3.20 -19.77 -6.72
C ARG A 223 4.65 -19.81 -6.27
N GLU A 224 5.16 -18.71 -5.70
CA GLU A 224 6.49 -18.71 -5.10
C GLU A 224 6.56 -19.68 -3.92
N VAL A 225 5.59 -19.65 -3.00
CA VAL A 225 5.47 -20.61 -1.90
C VAL A 225 5.54 -22.04 -2.44
N ALA A 226 4.69 -22.40 -3.41
CA ALA A 226 4.72 -23.74 -4.01
C ALA A 226 6.12 -24.10 -4.56
N THR A 227 6.76 -23.19 -5.29
CA THR A 227 8.11 -23.40 -5.84
C THR A 227 9.17 -23.62 -4.75
N ARG A 228 9.09 -22.87 -3.65
CA ARG A 228 10.04 -22.94 -2.53
C ARG A 228 9.91 -24.24 -1.76
N PHE A 229 8.69 -24.74 -1.58
CA PHE A 229 8.41 -25.98 -0.87
C PHE A 229 8.59 -27.24 -1.75
N ASP A 230 8.40 -27.13 -3.07
CA ASP A 230 8.68 -28.24 -4.01
C ASP A 230 10.19 -28.43 -4.28
N SER A 231 11.00 -27.40 -4.04
CA SER A 231 12.46 -27.45 -4.24
C SER A 231 13.24 -27.85 -2.98
N GLY A 232 12.54 -28.17 -1.88
CA GLY A 232 13.09 -28.49 -0.55
C GLY A 232 13.21 -29.98 -0.23
#